data_AF-K6IG82-F1
#
_entry.id   AF-K6IG82-F1
#
_cell.length_a   1.000
_cell.length_b   1.000
_cell.length_c   1.000
_cell.angle_alpha   90.00
_cell.angle_beta   90.00
_cell.angle_gamma   90.00
#
_symmetry.space_group_name_H-M   'P 1'
#
loop_
_entity.id
_entity.type
_entity.pdbx_description
1 polymer ?
#
loop_
_entity_poly.entity_id
_entity_poly.type
_entity_poly.pdbx_seq_one_letter_code
_entity_poly.pdbx_strand_id
1 'polypeptide(L)'
;MTCPLCGEKDVSTFEIHHITPFSEVEVHEEDNMILLCSNCHSKVTLGDYSEKDILKIKISLIKGKHPFLNKASANVINITDSINKGVITNNLEIKTSKKVIRLHPPADTIASSINHRNYIKYLIDRYHEFKKAEVGNKEMKYGLFYSSIKKQFGSKWDLLSLNKFESLCEYIQYRVNNTILGRNKKKNNVKMYSTFEEFLKK
;
A
#
# COMPACT_ATOMS: atom_id res chain seq x y z
N MET A 1 5.14 36.98 8.13
CA MET A 1 4.33 37.57 7.05
C MET A 1 4.83 37.00 5.72
N THR A 2 3.96 36.95 4.71
CA THR A 2 4.30 36.40 3.39
C THR A 2 3.65 37.25 2.32
N CYS A 3 4.36 37.56 1.24
CA CYS A 3 3.80 38.29 0.11
C CYS A 3 2.66 37.46 -0.52
N PRO A 4 1.46 38.03 -0.69
CA PRO A 4 0.30 37.29 -1.18
C PRO A 4 0.33 37.01 -2.69
N LEU A 5 1.26 37.63 -3.44
CA LEU A 5 1.44 37.45 -4.87
C LEU A 5 2.51 36.41 -5.24
N CYS A 6 3.61 36.33 -4.48
CA CYS A 6 4.74 35.45 -4.84
C CYS A 6 5.25 34.53 -3.72
N GLY A 7 4.79 34.70 -2.48
CA GLY A 7 5.26 33.88 -1.37
C GLY A 7 6.57 34.34 -0.70
N GLU A 8 7.12 35.50 -1.08
CA GLU A 8 8.30 36.09 -0.40
C GLU A 8 8.08 36.22 1.11
N LYS A 9 9.11 35.95 1.91
CA LYS A 9 9.06 35.93 3.38
C LYS A 9 9.97 36.98 4.02
N ASP A 10 10.92 37.54 3.29
CA ASP A 10 11.78 38.61 3.80
C ASP A 10 10.98 39.90 4.02
N VAL A 11 10.73 40.20 5.30
CA VAL A 11 9.95 41.35 5.74
C VAL A 11 10.61 42.68 5.36
N SER A 12 11.93 42.70 5.18
CA SER A 12 12.66 43.92 4.79
C SER A 12 12.30 44.41 3.38
N THR A 13 11.72 43.53 2.56
CA THR A 13 11.33 43.85 1.18
C THR A 13 9.89 44.31 1.06
N PHE A 14 9.12 44.41 2.15
CA PHE A 14 7.70 44.69 2.09
C PHE A 14 7.35 46.19 2.05
N GLU A 15 6.42 46.52 1.15
CA GLU A 15 5.92 47.85 0.85
C GLU A 15 4.39 47.83 0.87
N ILE A 16 3.77 48.96 1.25
CA ILE A 16 2.31 49.12 1.24
C ILE A 16 1.88 49.68 -0.12
N HIS A 17 0.96 48.99 -0.77
CA HIS A 17 0.36 49.39 -2.04
C HIS A 17 -1.07 49.89 -1.84
N HIS A 18 -1.44 51.01 -2.46
CA HIS A 18 -2.84 51.41 -2.62
C HIS A 18 -3.48 50.64 -3.77
N ILE A 19 -4.64 50.00 -3.53
CA ILE A 19 -5.35 49.21 -4.55
C ILE A 19 -5.95 50.14 -5.61
N THR A 20 -6.70 51.15 -5.18
CA THR A 20 -7.08 52.31 -5.98
C THR A 20 -6.07 53.42 -5.71
N PRO A 21 -5.46 54.02 -6.75
CA PRO A 21 -4.37 54.98 -6.60
C PRO A 21 -4.69 56.12 -5.62
N PHE A 22 -3.69 56.53 -4.82
CA PHE A 22 -3.86 57.63 -3.87
C PHE A 22 -4.31 58.93 -4.53
N SER A 23 -3.92 59.17 -5.78
CA SER A 23 -4.37 60.32 -6.58
C SER A 23 -5.89 60.38 -6.82
N GLU A 24 -6.60 59.27 -6.62
CA GLU A 24 -8.06 59.19 -6.82
C GLU A 24 -8.84 59.26 -5.50
N VAL A 25 -8.27 58.72 -4.41
CA VAL A 25 -8.97 58.60 -3.13
C VAL A 25 -8.50 59.61 -2.08
N GLU A 26 -7.25 60.09 -2.18
CA GLU A 26 -6.60 61.05 -1.27
C GLU A 26 -6.66 60.70 0.24
N VAL A 27 -6.97 59.44 0.57
CA VAL A 27 -7.06 58.93 1.94
C VAL A 27 -6.33 57.58 2.10
N HIS A 28 -5.81 57.33 3.30
CA HIS A 28 -5.16 56.06 3.66
C HIS A 28 -6.14 55.13 4.40
N GLU A 29 -6.96 54.41 3.64
CA GLU A 29 -7.89 53.43 4.20
C GLU A 29 -7.29 52.02 4.17
N GLU A 30 -7.38 51.29 5.30
CA GLU A 30 -6.86 49.93 5.41
C GLU A 30 -7.45 48.99 4.34
N ASP A 31 -8.74 49.18 4.02
CA ASP A 31 -9.44 48.39 3.01
C ASP A 31 -8.89 48.61 1.60
N ASN A 32 -8.35 49.80 1.33
CA ASN A 32 -7.72 50.17 0.07
C ASN A 32 -6.19 49.94 0.05
N MET A 33 -5.63 49.26 1.07
CA MET A 33 -4.18 49.02 1.15
C MET A 33 -3.85 47.53 1.23
N ILE A 34 -2.77 47.11 0.58
CA ILE A 34 -2.27 45.73 0.64
C ILE A 34 -0.74 45.73 0.78
N LEU A 35 -0.22 44.82 1.60
CA LEU A 35 1.21 44.65 1.80
C LEU A 35 1.79 43.68 0.76
N LEU A 36 2.76 44.13 -0.03
CA LEU A 36 3.43 43.37 -1.10
C LEU A 36 4.95 43.44 -0.93
N CYS A 37 5.72 42.51 -1.50
CA CYS A 37 7.17 42.73 -1.65
C CYS A 37 7.48 43.72 -2.77
N SER A 38 8.60 44.42 -2.70
CA SER A 38 9.04 45.47 -3.65
C SER A 38 8.94 45.05 -5.12
N ASN A 39 9.31 43.80 -5.44
CA ASN A 39 9.15 43.24 -6.78
C ASN A 39 7.69 43.14 -7.21
N CYS A 40 6.80 42.66 -6.33
CA CYS A 40 5.38 42.56 -6.66
C CYS A 40 4.71 43.94 -6.68
N HIS A 41 5.06 44.81 -5.73
CA HIS A 41 4.63 46.20 -5.69
C HIS A 41 4.91 46.91 -7.02
N SER A 42 6.15 46.77 -7.53
CA SER A 42 6.55 47.32 -8.82
C SER A 42 5.71 46.80 -9.98
N LYS A 43 5.47 45.48 -10.04
CA LYS A 43 4.65 44.86 -11.10
C LYS A 43 3.21 45.36 -11.09
N VAL A 44 2.60 45.48 -9.92
CA VAL A 44 1.25 46.03 -9.79
C VAL A 44 1.22 47.48 -10.24
N THR A 45 2.21 48.28 -9.85
CA THR A 45 2.34 49.69 -10.26
C THR A 45 2.50 49.84 -11.78
N LEU A 46 3.20 48.90 -12.43
CA LEU A 46 3.36 48.86 -13.89
C LEU A 46 2.13 48.33 -14.64
N GLY A 47 1.08 47.88 -13.93
CA GLY A 47 -0.15 47.37 -14.53
C GLY A 47 -0.11 45.90 -14.94
N ASP A 48 0.88 45.11 -14.49
CA ASP A 48 0.92 43.66 -14.71
C ASP A 48 -0.27 42.93 -14.05
N TYR A 49 -0.90 43.57 -13.07
CA TYR A 49 -2.10 43.10 -12.39
C TYR A 49 -3.17 44.19 -12.39
N SER A 50 -4.41 43.81 -12.65
CA SER A 50 -5.53 44.74 -12.56
C SER A 50 -5.90 45.03 -11.10
N GLU A 51 -6.43 46.21 -10.81
CA GLU A 51 -6.94 46.57 -9.47
C GLU A 51 -7.96 45.54 -8.96
N LYS A 52 -8.80 45.01 -9.84
CA LYS A 52 -9.79 43.96 -9.52
C LYS A 52 -9.11 42.68 -9.03
N ASP A 53 -7.94 42.33 -9.56
CA ASP A 53 -7.22 41.13 -9.14
C ASP A 53 -6.57 41.34 -7.77
N ILE A 54 -6.02 42.54 -7.53
CA ILE A 54 -5.46 42.91 -6.22
C ILE A 54 -6.57 42.97 -5.15
N LEU A 55 -7.73 43.52 -5.48
CA LEU A 55 -8.89 43.56 -4.59
C LEU A 55 -9.38 42.15 -4.22
N LYS A 56 -9.44 41.22 -5.19
CA LYS A 56 -9.77 39.81 -4.92
C LYS A 56 -8.76 39.17 -3.95
N ILE A 57 -7.48 39.49 -4.08
CA ILE A 57 -6.44 39.00 -3.18
C ILE A 57 -6.66 39.57 -1.78
N LYS A 58 -6.87 40.88 -1.63
CA LYS A 58 -7.17 41.53 -0.34
C LYS A 58 -8.37 40.88 0.35
N ILE A 59 -9.49 40.69 -0.38
CA ILE A 59 -10.69 40.00 0.13
C ILE A 59 -10.36 38.56 0.59
N SER A 60 -9.52 37.85 -0.15
CA SER A 60 -9.11 36.48 0.21
C SER A 60 -8.28 36.45 1.48
N LEU A 61 -7.39 37.43 1.68
CA LEU A 61 -6.58 37.58 2.89
C LEU A 61 -7.44 37.91 4.12
N ILE A 62 -8.41 38.83 3.99
CA ILE A 62 -9.36 39.16 5.06
C ILE A 62 -10.14 37.90 5.48
N LYS A 63 -10.49 37.03 4.52
CA LYS A 63 -11.15 35.74 4.77
C LYS A 63 -10.22 34.64 5.30
N GLY A 64 -8.97 34.96 5.67
CA GLY A 64 -8.00 34.00 6.20
C GLY A 64 -7.43 33.02 5.18
N LYS A 65 -7.64 33.24 3.87
CA LYS A 65 -7.13 32.38 2.79
C LYS A 65 -5.88 33.01 2.17
N HIS A 66 -4.70 32.62 2.66
CA HIS A 66 -3.44 33.03 2.04
C HIS A 66 -3.08 32.07 0.88
N PRO A 67 -2.92 32.57 -0.37
CA PRO A 67 -2.68 31.72 -1.55
C PRO A 67 -1.44 30.81 -1.44
N PHE A 68 -0.45 31.25 -0.67
CA PHE A 68 0.84 30.55 -0.49
C PHE A 68 0.98 29.79 0.84
N LEU A 69 0.05 29.92 1.81
CA LEU A 69 0.15 29.16 3.07
C LEU A 69 -0.54 27.79 2.98
N ASN A 70 -1.39 27.56 1.98
CA ASN A 70 -2.18 26.33 1.82
C ASN A 70 -1.81 25.50 0.57
N LYS A 71 -0.65 25.73 -0.05
CA LYS A 71 -0.18 24.83 -1.11
C LYS A 71 0.44 23.58 -0.48
N ALA A 72 -0.41 22.57 -0.25
CA ALA A 72 0.06 21.20 -0.26
C ALA A 72 0.89 20.96 -1.54
N SER A 73 1.96 20.19 -1.42
CA SER A 73 2.92 19.87 -2.48
C SER A 73 2.22 19.37 -3.75
N ALA A 74 1.86 20.28 -4.64
CA ALA A 74 1.47 19.93 -5.99
C ALA A 74 2.76 19.72 -6.76
N ASN A 75 3.00 18.48 -7.20
CA ASN A 75 4.08 18.13 -8.14
C ASN A 75 3.81 18.83 -9.49
N VAL A 76 4.10 20.12 -9.57
CA VAL A 76 3.95 20.92 -10.79
C VAL A 76 5.30 21.00 -11.48
N ILE A 77 5.37 20.46 -12.69
CA ILE A 77 6.52 20.60 -13.58
C ILE A 77 6.10 21.59 -14.67
N ASN A 78 6.77 22.75 -14.73
CA ASN A 78 6.52 23.75 -15.75
C ASN A 78 7.63 23.68 -16.80
N ILE A 79 7.28 23.30 -18.03
CA ILE A 79 8.23 23.19 -19.16
C ILE A 79 7.90 24.29 -20.16
N THR A 80 8.75 25.31 -20.24
CA THR A 80 8.67 26.35 -21.27
C THR A 80 9.67 26.06 -22.37
N ASP A 81 9.26 26.25 -23.63
CA ASP A 81 10.12 26.13 -24.82
C ASP A 81 10.82 24.78 -25.02
N SER A 82 10.19 23.66 -24.63
CA SER A 82 10.75 22.32 -24.86
C SER A 82 9.71 21.23 -25.06
N ILE A 83 10.09 20.14 -25.75
CA ILE A 83 9.23 18.98 -26.04
C ILE A 83 9.73 17.77 -25.25
N ASN A 84 8.91 17.25 -24.33
CA ASN A 84 9.18 16.01 -23.63
C ASN A 84 8.71 14.80 -24.47
N LYS A 85 9.63 13.87 -24.80
CA LYS A 85 9.32 12.62 -25.52
C LYS A 85 9.23 11.39 -24.60
N GLY A 86 9.38 11.58 -23.29
CA GLY A 86 9.33 10.54 -22.27
C GLY A 86 7.96 10.46 -21.58
N VAL A 87 7.87 9.57 -20.58
CA VAL A 87 6.66 9.38 -19.76
C VAL A 87 6.78 10.22 -18.49
N ILE A 88 5.80 11.08 -18.22
CA ILE A 88 5.69 11.86 -16.98
C ILE A 88 4.62 11.21 -16.10
N THR A 89 4.98 10.73 -14.91
CA THR A 89 4.04 10.17 -13.94
C THR A 89 4.51 10.45 -12.51
N ASN A 90 3.58 10.55 -11.56
CA ASN A 90 3.88 10.76 -10.14
C ASN A 90 4.44 9.51 -9.47
N ASN A 91 3.99 8.32 -9.90
CA ASN A 91 4.48 7.03 -9.43
C ASN A 91 4.54 6.07 -10.62
N LEU A 92 5.65 5.35 -10.76
CA LEU A 92 5.86 4.33 -11.77
C LEU A 92 6.19 3.00 -11.09
N GLU A 93 5.28 2.03 -11.17
CA GLU A 93 5.50 0.68 -10.64
C GLU A 93 5.68 -0.31 -11.80
N ILE A 94 6.94 -0.65 -12.12
CA ILE A 94 7.26 -1.62 -13.19
C ILE A 94 7.21 -3.03 -12.61
N LYS A 95 6.09 -3.73 -12.81
CA LYS A 95 5.95 -5.15 -12.43
C LYS A 95 6.50 -6.03 -13.54
N THR A 96 7.76 -6.45 -13.41
CA THR A 96 8.31 -7.51 -14.26
C THR A 96 7.69 -8.84 -13.83
N SER A 97 6.84 -9.42 -14.68
CA SER A 97 6.38 -10.81 -14.47
C SER A 97 7.57 -11.73 -14.71
N LYS A 98 8.19 -12.24 -13.64
CA LYS A 98 9.23 -13.26 -13.75
C LYS A 98 8.66 -14.43 -14.57
N LYS A 99 9.34 -14.82 -15.65
CA LYS A 99 8.97 -16.00 -16.45
C LYS A 99 8.98 -17.21 -15.52
N VAL A 100 7.80 -17.73 -15.20
CA VAL A 100 7.65 -18.89 -14.30
C VAL A 100 8.15 -20.12 -15.06
N ILE A 101 9.33 -20.62 -14.68
CA ILE A 101 9.84 -21.89 -15.19
C ILE A 101 8.96 -23.00 -14.60
N ARG A 102 8.18 -23.67 -15.45
CA ARG A 102 7.36 -24.83 -15.08
C ARG A 102 8.26 -26.06 -15.10
N LEU A 103 8.86 -26.38 -13.96
CA LEU A 103 9.62 -27.63 -13.80
C LEU A 103 8.65 -28.79 -13.58
N HIS A 104 8.85 -29.90 -14.30
CA HIS A 104 8.14 -31.14 -14.00
C HIS A 104 8.62 -31.68 -12.65
N PRO A 105 7.71 -32.25 -11.84
CA PRO A 105 8.10 -32.87 -10.58
C PRO A 105 9.06 -34.05 -10.85
N PRO A 106 10.09 -34.25 -10.00
CA PRO A 106 10.98 -35.40 -10.15
C PRO A 106 10.20 -36.72 -10.09
N ALA A 107 10.65 -37.71 -10.86
CA ALA A 107 10.07 -39.06 -10.83
C ALA A 107 10.11 -39.65 -9.42
N ASP A 108 9.16 -40.54 -9.11
CA ASP A 108 9.00 -41.23 -7.81
C ASP A 108 8.80 -40.34 -6.58
N THR A 109 8.52 -39.05 -6.76
CA THR A 109 8.14 -38.15 -5.66
C THR A 109 6.63 -38.10 -5.46
N ILE A 110 6.18 -37.69 -4.28
CA ILE A 110 4.75 -37.43 -4.01
C ILE A 110 4.20 -36.41 -5.01
N ALA A 111 5.00 -35.44 -5.45
CA ALA A 111 4.61 -34.46 -6.45
C ALA A 111 4.34 -35.06 -7.84
N SER A 112 4.93 -36.21 -8.18
CA SER A 112 4.70 -36.86 -9.48
C SER A 112 3.33 -37.55 -9.55
N SER A 113 2.78 -37.98 -8.42
CA SER A 113 1.45 -38.60 -8.35
C SER A 113 0.39 -37.61 -7.87
N ILE A 114 -0.53 -37.24 -8.78
CA ILE A 114 -1.61 -36.28 -8.49
C ILE A 114 -2.47 -36.72 -7.30
N ASN A 115 -2.78 -38.01 -7.19
CA ASN A 115 -3.61 -38.59 -6.14
C ASN A 115 -2.96 -38.45 -4.76
N HIS A 116 -1.71 -38.89 -4.63
CA HIS A 116 -0.96 -38.81 -3.38
C HIS A 116 -0.74 -37.35 -2.97
N ARG A 117 -0.34 -36.49 -3.92
CA ARG A 117 -0.15 -35.06 -3.67
C ARG A 117 -1.42 -34.38 -3.17
N ASN A 118 -2.56 -34.65 -3.81
CA ASN A 118 -3.83 -34.05 -3.46
C ASN A 118 -4.32 -34.52 -2.09
N TYR A 119 -4.13 -35.80 -1.77
CA TYR A 119 -4.48 -36.32 -0.46
C TYR A 119 -3.61 -35.72 0.66
N ILE A 120 -2.30 -35.61 0.46
CA ILE A 120 -1.43 -34.92 1.43
C ILE A 120 -1.84 -33.47 1.59
N LYS A 121 -2.15 -32.77 0.49
CA LYS A 121 -2.66 -31.38 0.55
C LYS A 121 -3.95 -31.29 1.38
N TYR A 122 -4.89 -32.21 1.16
CA TYR A 122 -6.12 -32.33 1.95
C TYR A 122 -5.82 -32.52 3.45
N LEU A 123 -4.89 -33.40 3.82
CA LEU A 123 -4.53 -33.61 5.23
C LEU A 123 -3.88 -32.37 5.84
N ILE A 124 -3.02 -31.67 5.09
CA ILE A 124 -2.41 -30.40 5.54
C ILE A 124 -3.48 -29.33 5.77
N ASP A 125 -4.46 -29.22 4.87
CA ASP A 125 -5.57 -28.27 5.00
C ASP A 125 -6.45 -28.59 6.21
N ARG A 126 -6.73 -29.89 6.45
CA ARG A 126 -7.41 -30.33 7.68
C ARG A 126 -6.64 -29.94 8.93
N TYR A 127 -5.32 -30.13 8.95
CA TYR A 127 -4.51 -29.67 10.10
C TYR A 127 -4.63 -28.16 10.31
N HIS A 128 -4.57 -27.39 9.23
CA HIS A 128 -4.70 -25.94 9.28
C HIS A 128 -6.06 -25.47 9.79
N GLU A 129 -7.16 -26.07 9.34
CA GLU A 129 -8.52 -25.82 9.84
C GLU A 129 -8.60 -26.06 11.35
N PHE A 130 -8.12 -27.21 11.81
CA PHE A 130 -8.17 -27.61 13.21
C PHE A 130 -7.28 -26.72 14.10
N LYS A 131 -6.11 -26.34 13.59
CA LYS A 131 -5.19 -25.46 14.33
C LYS A 131 -5.67 -24.01 14.34
N LYS A 132 -6.32 -23.53 13.27
CA LYS A 132 -6.93 -22.19 13.25
C LYS A 132 -8.01 -22.07 14.32
N ALA A 133 -8.85 -23.09 14.50
CA ALA A 133 -9.83 -23.13 15.58
C ALA A 133 -9.20 -23.09 16.98
N GLU A 134 -7.98 -23.60 17.15
CA GLU A 134 -7.23 -23.57 18.41
C GLU A 134 -6.59 -22.21 18.72
N VAL A 135 -6.09 -21.54 17.67
CA VAL A 135 -5.35 -20.27 17.81
C VAL A 135 -6.30 -19.07 17.99
N GLY A 136 -7.57 -19.21 17.60
CA GLY A 136 -8.62 -18.21 17.83
C GLY A 136 -8.33 -16.89 17.12
N ASN A 137 -8.26 -15.80 17.89
CA ASN A 137 -8.02 -14.44 17.38
C ASN A 137 -6.55 -14.18 16.98
N LYS A 138 -5.61 -15.07 17.29
CA LYS A 138 -4.21 -14.91 16.87
C LYS A 138 -4.04 -15.39 15.43
N GLU A 139 -3.09 -14.78 14.71
CA GLU A 139 -2.77 -15.24 13.36
C GLU A 139 -2.11 -16.63 13.36
N MET A 140 -2.64 -17.53 12.52
CA MET A 140 -2.11 -18.88 12.36
C MET A 140 -0.82 -18.86 11.55
N LYS A 141 0.28 -19.32 12.16
CA LYS A 141 1.60 -19.42 11.51
C LYS A 141 1.74 -20.70 10.67
N TYR A 142 1.10 -20.73 9.50
CA TYR A 142 1.11 -21.88 8.58
C TYR A 142 2.53 -22.38 8.24
N GLY A 143 3.50 -21.46 8.07
CA GLY A 143 4.88 -21.79 7.73
C GLY A 143 5.58 -22.73 8.72
N LEU A 144 5.24 -22.65 10.02
CA LEU A 144 5.86 -23.52 11.04
C LEU A 144 5.54 -25.00 10.80
N PHE A 145 4.37 -25.31 10.23
CA PHE A 145 4.00 -26.67 9.95
C PHE A 145 4.83 -27.28 8.82
N TYR A 146 4.99 -26.55 7.71
CA TYR A 146 5.87 -26.95 6.62
C TYR A 146 7.32 -27.11 7.08
N SER A 147 7.82 -26.20 7.93
CA SER A 147 9.15 -26.33 8.53
C SER A 147 9.28 -27.58 9.40
N SER A 148 8.22 -27.96 10.13
CA SER A 148 8.24 -29.18 10.96
C SER A 148 8.27 -30.46 10.12
N ILE A 149 7.55 -30.49 8.99
CA ILE A 149 7.63 -31.62 8.04
C ILE A 149 9.04 -31.69 7.43
N LYS A 150 9.61 -30.54 7.01
CA LYS A 150 10.97 -30.48 6.48
C LYS A 150 12.01 -30.96 7.49
N LYS A 151 11.87 -30.60 8.77
CA LYS A 151 12.76 -31.05 9.85
C LYS A 151 12.66 -32.57 10.08
N GLN A 152 11.46 -33.14 10.01
CA GLN A 152 11.23 -34.56 10.25
C GLN A 152 11.70 -35.44 9.09
N PHE A 153 11.43 -35.05 7.84
CA PHE A 153 11.66 -35.89 6.66
C PHE A 153 12.86 -35.46 5.80
N GLY A 154 13.51 -34.34 6.14
CA GLY A 154 14.69 -33.80 5.47
C GLY A 154 14.42 -33.03 4.18
N SER A 155 13.19 -33.06 3.67
CA SER A 155 12.80 -32.40 2.42
C SER A 155 11.40 -31.79 2.50
N LYS A 156 11.05 -30.97 1.50
CA LYS A 156 9.70 -30.45 1.35
C LYS A 156 8.74 -31.62 1.08
N TRP A 157 7.54 -31.55 1.66
CA TRP A 157 6.56 -32.64 1.65
C TRP A 157 6.19 -33.17 0.25
N ASP A 158 6.24 -32.31 -0.77
CA ASP A 158 5.93 -32.64 -2.16
C ASP A 158 7.10 -33.36 -2.86
N LEU A 159 8.33 -33.08 -2.46
CA LEU A 159 9.55 -33.69 -3.03
C LEU A 159 9.99 -34.97 -2.31
N LEU A 160 9.20 -35.49 -1.37
CA LEU A 160 9.48 -36.77 -0.72
C LEU A 160 9.20 -37.92 -1.69
N SER A 161 9.97 -39.00 -1.58
CA SER A 161 9.69 -40.24 -2.32
C SER A 161 8.33 -40.82 -1.93
N LEU A 162 7.63 -41.44 -2.90
CA LEU A 162 6.36 -42.14 -2.67
C LEU A 162 6.45 -43.20 -1.56
N ASN A 163 7.63 -43.79 -1.35
CA ASN A 163 7.84 -44.76 -0.26
C ASN A 163 7.64 -44.16 1.14
N LYS A 164 7.75 -42.83 1.28
CA LYS A 164 7.51 -42.10 2.54
C LYS A 164 6.08 -41.58 2.67
N PHE A 165 5.21 -41.87 1.71
CA PHE A 165 3.84 -41.37 1.69
C PHE A 165 3.05 -41.77 2.92
N GLU A 166 3.08 -43.05 3.28
CA GLU A 166 2.35 -43.59 4.44
C GLU A 166 2.83 -42.93 5.74
N SER A 167 4.15 -42.91 5.97
CA SER A 167 4.74 -42.25 7.13
C SER A 167 4.41 -40.75 7.20
N LEU A 168 4.33 -40.07 6.06
CA LEU A 168 3.91 -38.67 6.01
C LEU A 168 2.42 -38.50 6.36
N CYS A 169 1.56 -39.39 5.87
CA CYS A 169 0.14 -39.41 6.22
C CYS A 169 -0.04 -39.58 7.73
N GLU A 170 0.59 -40.59 8.31
CA GLU A 170 0.57 -40.86 9.75
C GLU A 170 1.05 -39.66 10.56
N TYR A 171 2.15 -39.03 10.14
CA TYR A 171 2.68 -37.84 10.80
C TYR A 171 1.66 -36.69 10.80
N ILE A 172 1.06 -36.38 9.64
CA ILE A 172 0.08 -35.29 9.55
C ILE A 172 -1.18 -35.63 10.34
N GLN A 173 -1.68 -36.87 10.24
CA GLN A 173 -2.84 -37.35 11.00
C GLN A 173 -2.59 -37.28 12.51
N TYR A 174 -1.40 -37.69 12.98
CA TYR A 174 -0.98 -37.54 14.37
C TYR A 174 -1.01 -36.07 14.81
N ARG A 175 -0.55 -35.15 13.96
CA ARG A 175 -0.57 -33.71 14.24
C ARG A 175 -2.00 -33.15 14.29
N VAL A 176 -2.91 -33.61 13.43
CA VAL A 176 -4.34 -33.28 13.47
C VAL A 176 -4.96 -33.78 14.78
N ASN A 177 -4.74 -35.05 15.11
CA ASN A 177 -5.30 -35.70 16.29
C ASN A 177 -4.89 -35.00 17.60
N ASN A 178 -3.69 -34.42 17.66
CA ASN A 178 -3.16 -33.73 18.83
C ASN A 178 -3.59 -32.26 18.98
N THR A 179 -4.28 -31.68 18.00
CA THR A 179 -4.90 -30.36 18.17
C THR A 179 -5.99 -30.41 19.25
N ILE A 180 -6.34 -29.28 19.87
CA ILE A 180 -7.43 -29.25 20.87
C ILE A 180 -8.74 -29.76 20.26
N LEU A 181 -9.07 -29.29 19.04
CA LEU A 181 -10.27 -29.72 18.32
C LEU A 181 -10.21 -31.22 17.95
N GLY A 182 -9.04 -31.71 17.55
CA GLY A 182 -8.81 -33.13 17.24
C GLY A 182 -9.05 -34.02 18.45
N ARG A 183 -8.47 -33.67 19.61
CA ARG A 183 -8.68 -34.40 20.87
C ARG A 183 -10.15 -34.40 21.30
N ASN A 184 -10.83 -33.26 21.17
CA ASN A 184 -12.26 -33.15 21.50
C ASN A 184 -13.14 -33.99 20.55
N LYS A 185 -12.90 -33.94 19.24
CA LYS A 185 -13.63 -34.76 18.27
C LYS A 185 -13.35 -36.26 18.45
N LYS A 186 -12.14 -36.63 18.89
CA LYS A 186 -11.78 -38.03 19.19
C LYS A 186 -12.64 -38.59 20.31
N LYS A 187 -12.84 -37.79 21.38
CA LYS A 187 -13.71 -38.16 22.51
C LYS A 187 -15.16 -38.39 22.06
N ASN A 188 -15.61 -37.66 21.05
CA ASN A 188 -16.97 -37.76 20.51
C ASN A 188 -17.10 -38.79 19.37
N ASN A 189 -16.08 -39.62 19.09
CA ASN A 189 -16.03 -40.57 17.97
C ASN A 189 -16.34 -39.95 16.59
N VAL A 190 -16.06 -38.66 16.42
CA VAL A 190 -16.30 -37.95 15.15
C VAL A 190 -15.09 -38.10 14.24
N LYS A 191 -15.34 -38.53 12.99
CA LYS A 191 -14.31 -38.65 11.95
C LYS A 191 -13.68 -37.30 11.62
N MET A 192 -12.34 -37.24 11.63
CA MET A 192 -11.59 -35.99 11.44
C MET A 192 -11.09 -35.79 10.00
N TYR A 193 -10.78 -36.89 9.33
CA TYR A 193 -10.28 -36.93 7.96
C TYR A 193 -10.78 -38.21 7.27
N SER A 194 -10.90 -38.15 5.94
CA SER A 194 -11.10 -39.34 5.10
C SER A 194 -9.80 -40.13 4.98
N THR A 195 -9.89 -41.44 4.80
CA THR A 195 -8.72 -42.26 4.42
C THR A 195 -8.31 -41.97 2.98
N PHE A 196 -7.15 -42.49 2.55
CA PHE A 196 -6.71 -42.30 1.18
C PHE A 196 -7.71 -42.88 0.17
N GLU A 197 -8.16 -44.12 0.39
CA GLU A 197 -9.14 -44.78 -0.47
C GLU A 197 -10.48 -44.03 -0.52
N GLU A 198 -10.96 -43.53 0.61
CA GLU A 198 -12.19 -42.72 0.66
C GLU A 198 -12.02 -41.38 -0.05
N PHE A 199 -10.83 -40.80 -0.01
CA PHE A 199 -10.52 -39.57 -0.71
C PHE A 199 -10.49 -39.79 -2.23
N LEU A 200 -10.00 -40.93 -2.70
CA LEU A 200 -10.00 -41.28 -4.13
C LEU A 200 -11.39 -41.54 -4.70
N LYS A 201 -12.37 -41.87 -3.85
CA LYS A 201 -13.77 -42.09 -4.25
C LYS A 201 -14.59 -40.80 -4.34
N LYS A 202 -14.01 -39.64 -4.02
CA LYS A 202 -14.65 -38.33 -4.13
C LYS A 202 -14.37 -37.71 -5.49
#